data_AF-A0A5B8T2V2-F1
#
_entry.id   AF-A0A5B8T2V2-F1
#
_cell.length_a   1.000
_cell.length_b   1.000
_cell.length_c   1.000
_cell.angle_alpha   90.00
_cell.angle_beta   90.00
_cell.angle_gamma   90.00
#
_symmetry.space_group_name_H-M   'P 1'
#
loop_
_entity.id
_entity.type
_entity.pdbx_description
1 polymer ?
#
loop_
_entity_poly.entity_id
_entity_poly.type
_entity_poly.pdbx_seq_one_letter_code
_entity_poly.pdbx_strand_id
1 'polypeptide(L)'
;MAQTKEVIMKKRYALLLLLIALGLIAWCFTDTSHQQRQLINSIKKTVSAQSFDLNQPEAVITIPKINVEYPIFNDTSDESLAKGAGFLEDFDRPDAGKGGLTVIAAHRLWRTHLGFLRLNELGKGDTFQVLYQGVTYHYRVFKKVAIPVSQLETIHDLASPTKSRAALYTCHPFPTTKERLLVVGDLVAVD
;
A
#
# COMPACT_ATOMS: atom_id res chain seq x y z
N MET A 1 14.22 24.19 -49.70
CA MET A 1 14.97 24.45 -48.44
C MET A 1 14.12 24.99 -47.29
N ALA A 2 13.11 25.85 -47.51
CA ALA A 2 12.29 26.41 -46.43
C ALA A 2 11.37 25.38 -45.74
N GLN A 3 10.72 24.50 -46.51
CA GLN A 3 9.82 23.46 -46.00
C GLN A 3 10.51 22.46 -45.05
N THR A 4 11.79 22.17 -45.30
CA THR A 4 12.60 21.28 -44.43
C THR A 4 12.91 21.93 -43.08
N LYS A 5 13.20 23.23 -43.05
CA LYS A 5 13.46 23.98 -41.81
C LYS A 5 12.21 24.07 -40.94
N GLU A 6 11.04 24.29 -41.54
CA GLU A 6 9.77 24.35 -40.82
C GLU A 6 9.43 23.01 -40.15
N VAL A 7 9.63 21.90 -40.85
CA VAL A 7 9.42 20.54 -40.30
C VAL A 7 10.38 20.26 -39.14
N ILE A 8 11.65 20.66 -39.25
CA ILE A 8 12.64 20.52 -38.18
C ILE A 8 12.26 21.37 -36.97
N MET A 9 11.81 22.61 -37.18
CA MET A 9 11.36 23.50 -36.10
C MET A 9 10.16 22.91 -35.36
N LYS A 10 9.13 22.43 -36.07
CA LYS A 10 7.95 21.79 -35.45
C LYS A 10 8.32 20.55 -34.62
N LYS A 11 9.25 19.72 -35.10
CA LYS A 11 9.75 18.55 -34.33
C LYS A 11 10.48 18.96 -33.06
N ARG A 12 11.29 20.03 -33.09
CA ARG A 12 11.99 20.55 -31.91
C ARG A 12 11.02 21.13 -30.88
N TYR A 13 10.00 21.86 -31.32
CA TYR A 13 8.93 22.34 -30.44
C TYR A 13 8.14 21.18 -29.82
N ALA A 14 7.78 20.17 -30.61
CA ALA A 14 7.09 18.98 -30.10
C ALA A 14 7.93 18.24 -29.04
N LEU A 15 9.24 18.08 -29.28
CA LEU A 15 10.17 17.49 -28.31
C LEU A 15 10.28 18.32 -27.03
N LEU A 16 10.36 19.65 -27.14
CA LEU A 16 10.41 20.56 -26.00
C LEU A 16 9.13 20.45 -25.15
N LEU A 17 7.96 20.46 -25.79
CA LEU A 17 6.67 20.32 -25.12
C LEU A 17 6.54 18.95 -24.42
N LEU A 18 7.04 17.88 -25.04
CA LEU A 18 7.08 16.55 -24.43
C LEU A 18 7.94 16.54 -23.16
N LEU A 19 9.14 17.14 -23.21
CA LEU A 19 10.05 17.22 -22.06
C LEU A 19 9.45 18.05 -20.92
N ILE A 20 8.77 19.16 -21.23
CA ILE A 20 8.06 19.96 -20.23
C ILE A 20 6.92 19.15 -19.60
N ALA A 21 6.11 18.45 -20.41
CA ALA A 21 5.03 17.60 -19.90
C ALA A 21 5.55 16.49 -18.99
N LEU A 22 6.62 15.80 -19.37
CA LEU A 22 7.28 14.79 -18.53
C LEU A 22 7.81 15.39 -17.22
N GLY A 23 8.39 16.59 -17.26
CA GLY A 23 8.83 17.33 -16.08
C GLY A 23 7.69 17.68 -15.14
N LEU A 24 6.55 18.14 -15.67
CA LEU A 24 5.35 18.44 -14.87
C LEU A 24 4.74 17.19 -14.24
N ILE A 25 4.69 16.07 -14.98
CA ILE A 25 4.21 14.78 -14.47
C ILE A 25 5.13 14.29 -13.34
N ALA A 26 6.44 14.33 -13.55
CA ALA A 26 7.42 13.95 -12.54
C ALA A 26 7.29 14.84 -11.29
N TRP A 27 7.16 16.16 -11.46
CA TRP A 27 6.99 17.10 -10.35
C TRP A 27 5.72 16.81 -9.54
N CYS A 28 4.57 16.66 -10.20
CA CYS A 28 3.30 16.34 -9.54
C CYS A 28 3.36 15.02 -8.75
N PHE A 29 4.03 14.00 -9.29
CA PHE A 29 4.26 12.74 -8.60
C PHE A 29 5.21 12.90 -7.41
N THR A 30 6.30 13.66 -7.56
CA THR A 30 7.23 13.92 -6.46
C THR A 30 6.60 14.73 -5.33
N ASP A 31 5.78 15.74 -5.65
CA ASP A 31 5.11 16.60 -4.68
C ASP A 31 4.08 15.82 -3.86
N THR A 32 3.27 15.00 -4.53
CA THR A 32 2.32 14.09 -3.87
C THR A 32 3.06 13.12 -2.93
N SER A 33 4.19 12.56 -3.37
CA SER A 33 5.01 11.69 -2.51
C SER A 33 5.65 12.43 -1.33
N HIS A 34 5.90 13.74 -1.46
CA HIS A 34 6.46 14.58 -0.40
C HIS A 34 5.40 14.88 0.68
N GLN A 35 4.19 15.25 0.27
CA GLN A 35 3.06 15.42 1.19
C GLN A 35 2.76 14.13 1.94
N GLN A 36 2.76 12.98 1.24
CA GLN A 36 2.57 11.68 1.86
C GLN A 36 3.68 11.34 2.88
N ARG A 37 4.95 11.64 2.57
CA ARG A 37 6.06 11.46 3.52
C ARG A 37 5.94 12.35 4.75
N GLN A 38 5.53 13.61 4.59
CA GLN A 38 5.31 14.51 5.73
C GLN A 38 4.18 14.03 6.64
N LEU A 39 3.09 13.53 6.05
CA LEU A 39 1.99 12.91 6.78
C LEU A 39 2.50 11.70 7.57
N ILE A 40 3.19 10.77 6.92
CA ILE A 40 3.76 9.58 7.57
C ILE A 40 4.72 9.94 8.71
N ASN A 41 5.61 10.92 8.53
CA ASN A 41 6.53 11.34 9.58
C ASN A 41 5.79 11.93 10.78
N SER A 42 4.72 12.70 10.52
CA SER A 42 3.86 13.24 11.58
C SER A 42 3.14 12.12 12.32
N ILE A 43 2.66 11.10 11.60
CA ILE A 43 1.99 9.93 12.17
C ILE A 43 2.94 9.07 12.98
N LYS A 44 4.16 8.79 12.49
CA LYS A 44 5.18 8.06 13.26
C LYS A 44 5.42 8.72 14.62
N LYS A 45 5.44 10.07 14.64
CA LYS A 45 5.53 10.85 15.87
C LYS A 45 4.26 10.72 16.73
N THR A 46 3.06 10.83 16.17
CA THR A 46 1.80 10.74 16.92
C THR A 46 1.48 9.33 17.44
N VAL A 47 1.68 8.29 16.63
CA VAL A 47 1.52 6.88 17.02
C VAL A 47 2.46 6.52 18.16
N SER A 48 3.66 7.12 18.20
CA SER A 48 4.57 6.97 19.35
C SER A 48 4.12 7.71 20.62
N ALA A 49 3.14 8.61 20.53
CA ALA A 49 2.71 9.51 21.61
C ALA A 49 1.27 9.28 22.11
N GLN A 50 0.59 8.22 21.64
CA GLN A 50 -0.71 7.71 22.13
C GLN A 50 -1.86 8.74 22.17
N SER A 51 -2.62 8.85 21.07
CA SER A 51 -3.95 9.46 21.03
C SER A 51 -4.87 8.70 20.05
N PHE A 52 -6.03 8.24 20.51
CA PHE A 52 -7.05 7.55 19.70
C PHE A 52 -8.04 8.59 19.16
N ASP A 53 -7.82 9.03 17.91
CA ASP A 53 -8.77 9.82 17.11
C ASP A 53 -9.07 8.99 15.86
N LEU A 54 -10.35 8.75 15.57
CA LEU A 54 -10.81 7.88 14.47
C LEU A 54 -10.38 8.40 13.10
N ASN A 55 -10.04 9.69 12.97
CA ASN A 55 -9.51 10.28 11.74
C ASN A 55 -7.99 10.22 11.64
N GLN A 56 -7.31 9.66 12.64
CA GLN A 56 -5.86 9.48 12.63
C GLN A 56 -5.50 8.04 12.27
N PRO A 57 -4.45 7.84 11.49
CA PRO A 57 -3.94 6.50 11.24
C PRO A 57 -3.25 5.95 12.49
N GLU A 58 -3.49 4.67 12.74
CA GLU A 58 -3.00 3.93 13.92
C GLU A 58 -1.64 3.28 13.67
N ALA A 59 -1.29 3.06 12.40
CA ALA A 59 -0.09 2.35 12.00
C ALA A 59 0.52 2.87 10.69
N VAL A 60 1.68 2.33 10.35
CA VAL A 60 2.34 2.54 9.05
C VAL A 60 2.76 1.19 8.48
N ILE A 61 2.41 0.92 7.23
CA ILE A 61 2.89 -0.25 6.47
C ILE A 61 4.07 0.18 5.58
N THR A 62 5.13 -0.62 5.58
CA THR A 62 6.27 -0.47 4.66
C THR A 62 6.48 -1.76 3.88
N ILE A 63 6.54 -1.68 2.55
CA ILE A 63 6.82 -2.80 1.65
C ILE A 63 7.97 -2.39 0.71
N PRO A 64 9.24 -2.65 1.10
CA PRO A 64 10.40 -2.11 0.40
C PRO A 64 10.46 -2.48 -1.09
N LYS A 65 10.15 -3.75 -1.43
CA LYS A 65 10.26 -4.27 -2.79
C LYS A 65 9.45 -3.51 -3.84
N ILE A 66 8.31 -2.96 -3.43
CA ILE A 66 7.40 -2.22 -4.32
C ILE A 66 7.31 -0.74 -3.98
N ASN A 67 8.22 -0.25 -3.13
CA ASN A 67 8.31 1.14 -2.70
C ASN A 67 6.99 1.69 -2.13
N VAL A 68 6.34 0.90 -1.28
CA VAL A 68 5.12 1.31 -0.58
C VAL A 68 5.46 1.69 0.85
N GLU A 69 5.02 2.86 1.25
CA GLU A 69 4.97 3.32 2.64
C GLU A 69 3.65 4.07 2.82
N TYR A 70 2.71 3.49 3.56
CA TYR A 70 1.37 4.08 3.72
C TYR A 70 0.95 4.15 5.20
N PRO A 71 0.20 5.20 5.58
CA PRO A 71 -0.55 5.15 6.82
C PRO A 71 -1.60 4.04 6.79
N ILE A 72 -1.86 3.42 7.93
CA ILE A 72 -2.93 2.44 8.12
C ILE A 72 -3.96 3.03 9.07
N PHE A 73 -5.19 3.21 8.58
CA PHE A 73 -6.34 3.64 9.36
C PHE A 73 -7.06 2.45 10.01
N ASN A 74 -7.95 2.74 10.95
CA ASN A 74 -8.64 1.72 11.73
C ASN A 74 -9.82 1.05 11.01
N ASP A 75 -10.21 1.58 9.85
CA ASP A 75 -11.28 1.10 9.00
C ASP A 75 -10.82 0.95 7.54
N THR A 76 -11.72 0.48 6.69
CA THR A 76 -11.53 0.41 5.23
C THR A 76 -12.53 1.27 4.47
N SER A 77 -12.92 2.42 5.03
CA SER A 77 -13.78 3.39 4.35
C SER A 77 -13.09 3.96 3.11
N ASP A 78 -13.85 4.43 2.13
CA ASP A 78 -13.28 5.08 0.93
C ASP A 78 -12.43 6.31 1.31
N GLU A 79 -12.78 7.02 2.39
CA GLU A 79 -12.00 8.15 2.88
C GLU A 79 -10.62 7.71 3.41
N SER A 80 -10.58 6.65 4.20
CA SER A 80 -9.33 6.07 4.73
C SER A 80 -8.47 5.48 3.61
N LEU A 81 -9.06 4.67 2.73
CA LEU A 81 -8.34 4.02 1.63
C LEU A 81 -7.86 5.02 0.56
N ALA A 82 -8.49 6.19 0.44
CA ALA A 82 -8.00 7.28 -0.41
C ALA A 82 -6.70 7.93 0.11
N LYS A 83 -6.39 7.77 1.39
CA LYS A 83 -5.20 8.34 2.06
C LYS A 83 -4.08 7.31 2.26
N GLY A 84 -4.36 6.00 2.14
CA GLY A 84 -3.37 4.95 2.33
C GLY A 84 -3.97 3.54 2.39
N ALA A 85 -3.78 2.89 3.53
CA ALA A 85 -4.27 1.55 3.83
C ALA A 85 -5.19 1.57 5.05
N GLY A 86 -5.89 0.47 5.30
CA GLY A 86 -6.83 0.33 6.40
C GLY A 86 -6.81 -1.07 7.01
N PHE A 87 -7.00 -1.18 8.31
CA PHE A 87 -7.26 -2.46 8.94
C PHE A 87 -8.69 -2.91 8.63
N LEU A 88 -8.84 -4.18 8.26
CA LEU A 88 -10.16 -4.78 8.11
C LEU A 88 -10.74 -5.08 9.50
N GLU A 89 -11.98 -4.65 9.75
CA GLU A 89 -12.57 -4.59 11.10
C GLU A 89 -12.68 -5.97 11.78
N ASP A 90 -13.01 -7.02 11.01
CA ASP A 90 -13.24 -8.38 11.51
C ASP A 90 -11.96 -9.21 11.76
N PHE A 91 -10.79 -8.55 11.76
CA PHE A 91 -9.49 -9.20 11.86
C PHE A 91 -8.62 -8.62 12.98
N ASP A 92 -7.67 -9.43 13.44
CA ASP A 92 -6.78 -9.07 14.54
C ASP A 92 -5.93 -7.85 14.20
N ARG A 93 -5.38 -7.20 15.23
CA ARG A 93 -4.33 -6.19 15.07
C ARG A 93 -2.95 -6.85 15.20
N PRO A 94 -1.88 -6.20 14.71
CA PRO A 94 -0.53 -6.73 14.86
C PRO A 94 -0.22 -7.01 16.33
N ASP A 95 0.14 -8.26 16.63
CA ASP A 95 0.55 -8.68 17.97
C ASP A 95 1.77 -9.62 17.91
N ALA A 96 2.45 -9.74 19.05
CA ALA A 96 3.67 -10.53 19.21
C ALA A 96 3.43 -11.92 19.80
N GLY A 97 2.42 -12.68 19.34
CA GLY A 97 2.48 -14.14 19.45
C GLY A 97 1.29 -14.85 20.09
N LYS A 98 0.06 -14.47 19.78
CA LYS A 98 -1.13 -15.26 20.18
C LYS A 98 -1.71 -16.14 19.06
N GLY A 99 -1.08 -16.14 17.88
CA GLY A 99 -1.77 -16.58 16.68
C GLY A 99 -2.69 -15.48 16.16
N GLY A 100 -3.44 -15.76 15.10
CA GLY A 100 -4.39 -14.82 14.50
C GLY A 100 -4.02 -14.42 13.09
N LEU A 101 -4.74 -13.40 12.60
CA LEU A 101 -4.55 -12.82 11.29
C LEU A 101 -4.92 -11.34 11.31
N THR A 102 -3.94 -10.49 11.05
CA THR A 102 -4.16 -9.09 10.69
C THR A 102 -4.41 -8.97 9.19
N VAL A 103 -5.43 -8.22 8.78
CA VAL A 103 -5.70 -7.95 7.35
C VAL A 103 -5.62 -6.45 7.10
N ILE A 104 -4.75 -6.06 6.15
CA ILE A 104 -4.50 -4.67 5.79
C ILE A 104 -4.92 -4.49 4.33
N ALA A 105 -5.98 -3.71 4.11
CA ALA A 105 -6.52 -3.42 2.80
C ALA A 105 -5.97 -2.10 2.24
N ALA A 106 -5.74 -2.06 0.93
CA ALA A 106 -5.56 -0.81 0.20
C ALA A 106 -6.15 -0.93 -1.21
N HIS A 107 -6.54 0.21 -1.80
CA HIS A 107 -6.95 0.24 -3.19
C HIS A 107 -5.89 -0.37 -4.10
N ARG A 108 -6.33 -1.07 -5.15
CA ARG A 108 -5.39 -1.62 -6.15
C ARG A 108 -4.71 -0.50 -6.92
N LEU A 109 -5.45 0.54 -7.23
CA LEU A 109 -4.96 1.77 -7.82
C LEU A 109 -5.91 2.87 -7.35
N TRP A 110 -5.37 4.00 -6.96
CA TRP A 110 -6.17 5.16 -6.61
C TRP A 110 -5.75 6.39 -7.41
N ARG A 111 -6.63 7.40 -7.47
CA ARG A 111 -6.44 8.60 -8.31
C ARG A 111 -5.13 9.34 -8.01
N THR A 112 -4.72 9.33 -6.75
CA THR A 112 -3.59 10.11 -6.23
C THR A 112 -2.37 9.27 -5.86
N HIS A 113 -2.49 7.94 -5.76
CA HIS A 113 -1.38 7.05 -5.41
C HIS A 113 -1.55 5.64 -5.99
N LEU A 114 -0.44 4.91 -6.11
CA LEU A 114 -0.42 3.57 -6.72
C LEU A 114 -1.06 2.48 -5.85
N GLY A 115 -1.46 2.77 -4.62
CA GLY A 115 -2.01 1.80 -3.68
C GLY A 115 -1.20 0.50 -3.66
N PHE A 116 -1.89 -0.63 -3.75
CA PHE A 116 -1.30 -1.97 -3.86
C PHE A 116 -1.21 -2.48 -5.31
N LEU A 117 -1.03 -1.59 -6.29
CA LEU A 117 -1.00 -1.94 -7.73
C LEU A 117 -0.02 -3.09 -8.02
N ARG A 118 1.16 -2.97 -7.43
CA ARG A 118 2.30 -3.87 -7.62
C ARG A 118 2.35 -5.02 -6.61
N LEU A 119 1.31 -5.22 -5.79
CA LEU A 119 1.30 -6.26 -4.76
C LEU A 119 1.50 -7.68 -5.34
N ASN A 120 1.12 -7.91 -6.59
CA ASN A 120 1.36 -9.17 -7.30
C ASN A 120 2.85 -9.51 -7.50
N GLU A 121 3.75 -8.53 -7.40
CA GLU A 121 5.19 -8.71 -7.51
C GLU A 121 5.81 -9.32 -6.24
N LEU A 122 5.08 -9.29 -5.12
CA LEU A 122 5.51 -9.99 -3.91
C LEU A 122 5.38 -11.52 -4.10
N GLY A 123 6.37 -12.23 -3.59
CA GLY A 123 6.50 -13.68 -3.61
C GLY A 123 7.08 -14.19 -2.30
N LYS A 124 7.19 -15.51 -2.19
CA LYS A 124 7.72 -16.18 -0.99
C LYS A 124 9.12 -15.66 -0.67
N GLY A 125 9.34 -15.29 0.59
CA GLY A 125 10.63 -14.78 1.10
C GLY A 125 10.73 -13.26 1.15
N ASP A 126 9.91 -12.52 0.40
CA ASP A 126 9.86 -11.07 0.50
C ASP A 126 9.35 -10.63 1.88
N THR A 127 9.65 -9.40 2.27
CA THR A 127 9.28 -8.87 3.59
C THR A 127 8.45 -7.60 3.49
N PHE A 128 7.66 -7.37 4.53
CA PHE A 128 6.98 -6.11 4.81
C PHE A 128 6.95 -5.87 6.32
N GLN A 129 6.74 -4.63 6.73
CA GLN A 129 6.79 -4.21 8.12
C GLN A 129 5.56 -3.39 8.47
N VAL A 130 5.02 -3.59 9.67
CA VAL A 130 3.94 -2.79 10.21
C VAL A 130 4.43 -2.12 11.50
N LEU A 131 4.50 -0.80 11.52
CA LEU A 131 4.70 -0.04 12.76
C LEU A 131 3.31 0.20 13.37
N TYR A 132 3.05 -0.39 14.53
CA TYR A 132 1.78 -0.27 15.24
C TYR A 132 2.05 -0.07 16.73
N GLN A 133 1.43 0.96 17.33
CA GLN A 133 1.60 1.31 18.75
C GLN A 133 3.08 1.47 19.18
N GLY A 134 3.93 2.02 18.30
CA GLY A 134 5.35 2.23 18.57
C GLY A 134 6.23 0.99 18.40
N VAL A 135 5.66 -0.17 18.05
CA VAL A 135 6.36 -1.44 17.86
C VAL A 135 6.40 -1.80 16.37
N THR A 136 7.55 -2.26 15.87
CA THR A 136 7.70 -2.66 14.45
C THR A 136 7.62 -4.17 14.31
N TYR A 137 6.57 -4.64 13.62
CA TYR A 137 6.33 -6.05 13.32
C TYR A 137 6.86 -6.38 11.94
N HIS A 138 7.81 -7.32 11.85
CA HIS A 138 8.40 -7.76 10.59
C HIS A 138 7.78 -9.05 10.11
N TYR A 139 7.22 -9.05 8.90
CA TYR A 139 6.58 -10.22 8.30
C TYR A 139 7.38 -10.72 7.10
N ARG A 140 7.42 -12.05 6.93
CA ARG A 140 7.99 -12.71 5.75
C ARG A 140 6.90 -13.45 4.99
N VAL A 141 6.74 -13.09 3.72
CA VAL A 141 5.74 -13.66 2.82
C VAL A 141 5.98 -15.15 2.63
N PHE A 142 4.93 -15.96 2.79
CA PHE A 142 4.97 -17.39 2.52
C PHE A 142 3.89 -17.85 1.54
N LYS A 143 2.79 -17.09 1.40
CA LYS A 143 1.65 -17.45 0.55
C LYS A 143 1.11 -16.23 -0.19
N LYS A 144 0.65 -16.46 -1.41
CA LYS A 144 -0.12 -15.51 -2.22
C LYS A 144 -1.34 -16.25 -2.76
N VAL A 145 -2.52 -15.65 -2.66
CA VAL A 145 -3.79 -16.27 -3.05
C VAL A 145 -4.73 -15.22 -3.65
N ALA A 146 -5.51 -15.61 -4.65
CA ALA A 146 -6.62 -14.83 -5.16
C ALA A 146 -7.93 -15.49 -4.70
N ILE A 147 -8.77 -14.74 -4.00
CA ILE A 147 -10.05 -15.21 -3.45
C ILE A 147 -11.19 -14.51 -4.20
N PRO A 148 -12.16 -15.24 -4.77
CA PRO A 148 -13.35 -14.64 -5.39
C PRO A 148 -14.11 -13.74 -4.41
N VAL A 149 -14.70 -12.64 -4.91
CA VAL A 149 -15.52 -11.75 -4.06
C VAL A 149 -16.73 -12.44 -3.43
N SER A 150 -17.16 -13.57 -3.98
CA SER A 150 -18.25 -14.39 -3.44
C SER A 150 -17.80 -15.35 -2.32
N GLN A 151 -16.51 -15.33 -1.94
CA GLN A 151 -15.90 -16.27 -0.98
C GLN A 151 -15.00 -15.55 0.04
N LEU A 152 -15.25 -14.28 0.34
CA LEU A 152 -14.38 -13.48 1.22
C LEU A 152 -14.32 -14.02 2.65
N GLU A 153 -15.31 -14.78 3.09
CA GLU A 153 -15.32 -15.49 4.37
C GLU A 153 -14.15 -16.48 4.51
N THR A 154 -13.64 -17.02 3.40
CA THR A 154 -12.49 -17.94 3.40
C THR A 154 -11.16 -17.25 3.76
N ILE A 155 -11.14 -15.91 3.88
CA ILE A 155 -9.96 -15.19 4.38
C ILE A 155 -9.62 -15.61 5.81
N HIS A 156 -10.62 -15.94 6.64
CA HIS A 156 -10.40 -16.42 8.01
C HIS A 156 -9.58 -17.73 8.05
N ASP A 157 -9.65 -18.56 7.01
CA ASP A 157 -8.86 -19.79 6.90
C ASP A 157 -7.34 -19.53 6.78
N LEU A 158 -6.95 -18.28 6.49
CA LEU A 158 -5.54 -17.86 6.46
C LEU A 158 -4.98 -17.58 7.85
N ALA A 159 -5.82 -17.54 8.89
CA ALA A 159 -5.37 -17.40 10.27
C ALA A 159 -4.56 -18.61 10.73
N SER A 160 -3.82 -18.44 11.83
CA SER A 160 -3.04 -19.50 12.44
C SER A 160 -3.22 -19.49 13.95
N PRO A 161 -3.47 -20.65 14.59
CA PRO A 161 -3.59 -20.70 16.05
C PRO A 161 -2.25 -20.47 16.78
N THR A 162 -1.12 -20.59 16.08
CA THR A 162 0.21 -20.56 16.71
C THR A 162 1.17 -19.55 16.09
N LYS A 163 0.74 -18.83 15.04
CA LYS A 163 1.60 -17.86 14.33
C LYS A 163 0.84 -16.56 14.15
N SER A 164 1.44 -15.45 14.58
CA SER A 164 0.94 -14.12 14.22
C SER A 164 1.16 -13.92 12.72
N ARG A 165 0.08 -13.72 11.98
CA ARG A 165 0.09 -13.52 10.52
C ARG A 165 -0.45 -12.16 10.15
N ALA A 166 0.04 -11.65 9.04
CA ALA A 166 -0.57 -10.51 8.37
C ALA A 166 -0.81 -10.80 6.88
N ALA A 167 -1.93 -10.34 6.35
CA ALA A 167 -2.26 -10.40 4.94
C ALA A 167 -2.49 -8.99 4.37
N LEU A 168 -1.83 -8.72 3.24
CA LEU A 168 -2.03 -7.52 2.43
C LEU A 168 -3.14 -7.81 1.42
N TYR A 169 -4.21 -7.01 1.42
CA TYR A 169 -5.46 -7.24 0.69
C TYR A 169 -5.70 -6.16 -0.37
N THR A 170 -6.04 -6.56 -1.60
CA THR A 170 -6.40 -5.60 -2.66
C THR A 170 -7.27 -6.22 -3.75
N CYS A 171 -7.91 -5.40 -4.60
CA CYS A 171 -8.68 -5.87 -5.75
C CYS A 171 -7.81 -6.58 -6.81
N HIS A 172 -8.39 -7.58 -7.48
CA HIS A 172 -7.75 -8.38 -8.52
C HIS A 172 -8.78 -8.99 -9.50
N PRO A 173 -8.40 -9.39 -10.72
CA PRO A 173 -7.24 -8.93 -11.48
C PRO A 173 -7.48 -7.54 -12.08
N PHE A 174 -6.49 -6.65 -12.00
CA PHE A 174 -6.58 -5.31 -12.59
C PHE A 174 -6.75 -5.40 -14.13
N PRO A 175 -7.67 -4.63 -14.75
CA PRO A 175 -8.49 -3.56 -14.18
C PRO A 175 -9.86 -4.00 -13.60
N THR A 176 -10.17 -5.30 -13.58
CA THR A 176 -11.38 -5.84 -12.94
C THR A 176 -11.22 -5.99 -11.42
N THR A 177 -12.31 -6.32 -10.73
CA THR A 177 -12.35 -6.44 -9.26
C THR A 177 -13.04 -7.73 -8.79
N LYS A 178 -13.05 -8.77 -9.65
CA LYS A 178 -13.76 -10.05 -9.43
C LYS A 178 -13.20 -10.87 -8.27
N GLU A 179 -11.97 -10.60 -7.88
CA GLU A 179 -11.24 -11.31 -6.83
C GLU A 179 -10.55 -10.31 -5.90
N ARG A 180 -10.01 -10.85 -4.81
CA ARG A 180 -9.10 -10.18 -3.90
C ARG A 180 -7.78 -10.91 -3.90
N LEU A 181 -6.71 -10.18 -4.19
CA LEU A 181 -5.35 -10.67 -4.04
C LEU A 181 -4.93 -10.48 -2.60
N LEU A 182 -4.56 -11.58 -1.94
CA LEU A 182 -3.96 -11.58 -0.62
C LEU A 182 -2.51 -12.05 -0.69
N VAL A 183 -1.60 -11.28 -0.09
CA VAL A 183 -0.20 -11.67 0.14
C VAL A 183 -0.02 -11.85 1.64
N VAL A 184 0.26 -13.08 2.07
CA VAL A 184 0.27 -13.49 3.48
C VAL A 184 1.69 -13.73 3.96
N GLY A 185 2.04 -13.14 5.10
CA GLY A 185 3.31 -13.32 5.78
C GLY A 185 3.14 -13.81 7.21
N ASP A 186 4.10 -14.63 7.66
CA ASP A 186 4.26 -15.00 9.07
C ASP A 186 5.16 -13.93 9.74
N LEU A 187 4.88 -13.56 10.98
CA LEU A 187 5.75 -12.71 11.80
C LEU A 187 7.10 -13.40 12.01
N VAL A 188 8.20 -12.65 11.84
CA VAL A 188 9.58 -13.17 11.97
C VAL A 188 10.45 -12.39 12.96
N ALA A 189 10.12 -11.13 13.26
CA ALA A 189 10.81 -10.30 14.25
C ALA A 189 9.91 -9.17 14.75
N VAL A 190 10.24 -8.63 15.92
CA VAL A 190 9.57 -7.49 16.55
C VAL A 190 10.65 -6.58 17.11
N ASP A 191 10.60 -5.28 16.77
CA ASP A 191 11.49 -4.23 17.30
C ASP A 191 10.72 -3.23 18.17
#